data_AF-A0A6M1RJJ4-F1
#
_entry.id   AF-A0A6M1RJJ4-F1
#
_cell.length_a   1.000
_cell.length_b   1.000
_cell.length_c   1.000
_cell.angle_alpha   90.00
_cell.angle_beta   90.00
_cell.angle_gamma   90.00
#
_symmetry.space_group_name_H-M   'P 1'
#
loop_
_entity.id
_entity.type
_entity.pdbx_description
1 polymer ?
#
loop_
_entity_poly.entity_id
_entity_poly.type
_entity_poly.pdbx_seq_one_letter_code
_entity_poly.pdbx_strand_id
1 'polypeptide(L)'
;MDVGLGVSCRLRWALVLVFLLVLPVRARADVGTPLVWGTAFQLLFGNALLGCAEGWLVARIAGLSFRRCVGWMILASYLSSWAGFWGFTALFETWHPDVYTVRWAGWCLLVAAYVATVVLEWPFVALCCRRLEHWFQTSVKSSLLVQTGSYLVLFGGFYLLSLSWLFAGWSLVRPAELELPRNVVAFYISTDGRHVYAARLDGQPGVRIADLDGFDPWQDHLGLVPSEGHTNDWDLAVVRRQDPVQRVWPRVSSLEKVSPQMAQRTSYYWRWGLKPFEAGPEGGSPWEVHWSMWPEMGLWARRGDQMVAVRVMTPFGGYSVWQAVQLPGDLVLVQFEDQVCAVDLSRRRMALLCRGMGILALHDDQVVNMPPGLR
;
A
#
# COMPACT_ATOMS: atom_id res chain seq x y z
N MET A 1 5.53 -61.80 3.62
CA MET A 1 4.16 -61.24 3.73
C MET A 1 4.29 -59.72 3.66
N ASP A 2 4.34 -59.17 2.44
CA ASP A 2 4.58 -57.75 2.18
C ASP A 2 3.80 -57.34 0.92
N VAL A 3 2.51 -57.02 1.07
CA VAL A 3 1.73 -56.35 0.03
C VAL A 3 0.66 -55.51 0.73
N GLY A 4 1.00 -54.26 1.09
CA GLY A 4 0.02 -53.37 1.73
C GLY A 4 0.32 -51.87 1.70
N LEU A 5 1.54 -51.45 1.34
CA LEU A 5 1.97 -50.05 1.42
C LEU A 5 1.82 -49.24 0.12
N GLY A 6 1.47 -49.87 -1.01
CA GLY A 6 1.48 -49.21 -2.32
C GLY A 6 0.22 -48.40 -2.69
N VAL A 7 -0.95 -48.75 -2.14
CA VAL A 7 -2.23 -48.21 -2.62
C VAL A 7 -2.54 -46.83 -2.01
N SER A 8 -2.15 -46.59 -0.75
CA SER A 8 -2.46 -45.33 -0.07
C SER A 8 -1.67 -44.13 -0.63
N CYS A 9 -0.46 -44.37 -1.15
CA CYS A 9 0.39 -43.32 -1.70
C CYS A 9 -0.16 -42.81 -3.05
N ARG A 10 -0.61 -43.73 -3.91
CA ARG A 10 -1.16 -43.39 -5.24
C ARG A 10 -2.48 -42.63 -5.14
N LEU A 11 -3.34 -42.99 -4.18
CA LEU A 11 -4.62 -42.32 -3.97
C LEU A 11 -4.44 -40.87 -3.48
N ARG A 12 -3.46 -40.61 -2.63
CA ARG A 12 -3.15 -39.25 -2.14
C ARG A 12 -2.67 -38.33 -3.26
N TRP A 13 -1.79 -38.82 -4.13
CA TRP A 13 -1.32 -38.05 -5.29
C TRP A 13 -2.44 -37.82 -6.32
N ALA A 14 -3.30 -38.81 -6.54
CA ALA A 14 -4.47 -38.67 -7.41
C ALA A 14 -5.44 -37.59 -6.89
N LEU A 15 -5.69 -37.52 -5.58
CA LEU A 15 -6.54 -36.49 -4.99
C LEU A 15 -5.94 -35.08 -5.12
N VAL A 16 -4.62 -34.94 -4.96
CA VAL A 16 -3.92 -33.66 -5.19
C VAL A 16 -4.02 -33.24 -6.65
N LEU A 17 -3.80 -34.16 -7.59
CA LEU A 17 -3.93 -33.89 -9.03
C LEU A 17 -5.35 -33.54 -9.43
N VAL A 18 -6.36 -34.25 -8.91
CA VAL A 18 -7.78 -33.94 -9.14
C VAL A 18 -8.12 -32.58 -8.54
N PHE A 19 -7.66 -32.27 -7.33
CA PHE A 19 -7.86 -30.94 -6.74
C PHE A 19 -7.24 -29.83 -7.59
N LEU A 20 -6.01 -30.02 -8.08
CA LEU A 20 -5.33 -29.08 -8.98
C LEU A 20 -6.02 -28.94 -10.34
N LEU A 21 -6.62 -30.01 -10.87
CA LEU A 21 -7.36 -30.01 -12.15
C LEU A 21 -8.79 -29.44 -12.03
N VAL A 22 -9.38 -29.51 -10.83
CA VAL A 22 -10.72 -28.98 -10.54
C VAL A 22 -10.67 -27.51 -10.11
N LEU A 23 -9.49 -26.96 -9.80
CA LEU A 23 -9.33 -25.52 -9.58
C LEU A 23 -9.75 -24.77 -10.85
N PRO A 24 -10.79 -23.92 -10.77
CA PRO A 24 -11.36 -23.28 -11.95
C PRO A 24 -10.33 -22.31 -12.56
N VAL A 25 -9.82 -22.62 -13.75
CA VAL A 25 -8.94 -21.75 -14.57
C VAL A 25 -9.69 -20.52 -15.13
N ARG A 26 -10.96 -20.34 -14.75
CA ARG A 26 -11.70 -19.12 -15.06
C ARG A 26 -11.26 -18.05 -14.06
N ALA A 27 -10.19 -17.35 -14.41
CA ALA A 27 -9.84 -16.06 -13.84
C ALA A 27 -11.01 -15.09 -14.06
N ARG A 28 -11.97 -15.09 -13.13
CA ARG A 28 -12.94 -14.01 -13.06
C ARG A 28 -12.19 -12.79 -12.55
N ALA A 29 -12.39 -11.65 -13.21
CA ALA A 29 -11.84 -10.36 -12.78
C ALA A 29 -12.25 -10.00 -11.33
N ASP A 30 -13.30 -10.65 -10.80
CA ASP A 30 -13.84 -10.45 -9.46
C ASP A 30 -13.27 -11.39 -8.40
N VAL A 31 -12.43 -12.37 -8.75
CA VAL A 31 -11.97 -13.42 -7.81
C VAL A 31 -10.83 -12.94 -6.89
N GLY A 32 -10.51 -11.65 -6.88
CA GLY A 32 -9.39 -11.10 -6.14
C GLY A 32 -8.10 -11.25 -6.94
N THR A 33 -7.19 -10.28 -6.79
CA THR A 33 -5.94 -10.28 -7.54
C THR A 33 -5.12 -11.54 -7.18
N PRO A 34 -4.23 -12.03 -8.08
CA PRO A 34 -3.28 -13.11 -7.76
C PRO A 34 -2.51 -12.86 -6.45
N LEU A 35 -2.39 -11.58 -6.05
CA LEU A 35 -1.80 -11.15 -4.80
C LEU A 35 -2.64 -11.50 -3.56
N VAL A 36 -3.96 -11.27 -3.57
CA VAL A 36 -4.87 -11.70 -2.48
C VAL A 36 -4.77 -13.21 -2.28
N TRP A 37 -4.76 -13.95 -3.40
CA TRP A 37 -4.54 -15.38 -3.37
C TRP A 37 -3.14 -15.72 -2.86
N GLY A 38 -2.09 -15.01 -3.29
CA GLY A 38 -0.74 -15.20 -2.80
C GLY A 38 -0.65 -15.12 -1.28
N THR A 39 -1.23 -14.09 -0.67
CA THR A 39 -1.29 -13.93 0.79
C THR A 39 -2.09 -15.06 1.44
N ALA A 40 -3.26 -15.42 0.89
CA ALA A 40 -4.07 -16.52 1.42
C ALA A 40 -3.35 -17.87 1.31
N PHE A 41 -2.70 -18.17 0.18
CA PHE A 41 -1.90 -19.37 -0.05
C PHE A 41 -0.70 -19.41 0.91
N GLN A 42 -0.04 -18.29 1.15
CA GLN A 42 1.07 -18.21 2.09
C GLN A 42 0.61 -18.40 3.53
N LEU A 43 -0.49 -17.77 3.95
CA LEU A 43 -1.06 -17.94 5.29
C LEU A 43 -1.55 -19.37 5.53
N LEU A 44 -2.15 -20.01 4.52
CA LEU A 44 -2.65 -21.37 4.62
C LEU A 44 -1.56 -22.42 4.46
N PHE A 45 -0.84 -22.44 3.33
CA PHE A 45 0.12 -23.51 3.04
C PHE A 45 1.54 -23.15 3.44
N GLY A 46 1.94 -21.88 3.28
CA GLY A 46 3.28 -21.40 3.65
C GLY A 46 3.60 -21.66 5.12
N ASN A 47 2.69 -21.31 6.03
CA ASN A 47 2.86 -21.54 7.47
C ASN A 47 2.93 -23.03 7.84
N ALA A 48 2.13 -23.88 7.19
CA ALA A 48 2.20 -25.32 7.42
C ALA A 48 3.54 -25.92 6.94
N LEU A 49 4.04 -25.48 5.78
CA LEU A 49 5.34 -25.90 5.25
C LEU A 49 6.49 -25.40 6.14
N LEU A 50 6.40 -24.16 6.60
CA LEU A 50 7.36 -23.57 7.53
C LEU A 50 7.38 -24.33 8.85
N GLY A 51 6.22 -24.54 9.47
CA GLY A 51 6.10 -25.33 10.70
C GLY A 51 6.57 -26.78 10.54
N CYS A 52 6.43 -27.40 9.36
CA CYS A 52 7.04 -28.70 9.06
C CYS A 52 8.58 -28.63 9.08
N ALA A 53 9.16 -27.64 8.42
CA ALA A 53 10.62 -27.45 8.35
C ALA A 53 11.20 -27.11 9.73
N GLU A 54 10.52 -26.26 10.50
CA GLU A 54 10.90 -25.89 11.85
C GLU A 54 10.79 -27.08 12.81
N GLY A 55 9.68 -27.81 12.77
CA GLY A 55 9.48 -29.01 13.57
C GLY A 55 10.53 -30.10 13.26
N TRP A 56 10.94 -30.21 12.00
CA TRP A 56 12.07 -31.05 11.60
C TRP A 56 13.39 -30.62 12.26
N LEU A 57 13.70 -29.32 12.21
CA LEU A 57 14.92 -28.77 12.81
C LEU A 57 14.92 -28.93 14.34
N VAL A 58 13.82 -28.62 15.03
CA VAL A 58 13.68 -28.84 16.48
C VAL A 58 13.90 -30.31 16.83
N ALA A 59 13.26 -31.23 16.08
CA ALA A 59 13.43 -32.67 16.30
C ALA A 59 14.89 -33.11 16.15
N ARG A 60 15.60 -32.56 15.17
CA ARG A 60 17.01 -32.89 14.90
C ARG A 60 17.96 -32.29 15.95
N ILE A 61 17.74 -31.05 16.38
CA ILE A 61 18.58 -30.37 17.38
C ILE A 61 18.38 -30.99 18.76
N ALA A 62 17.15 -31.33 19.13
CA ALA A 62 16.80 -31.81 20.46
C ALA A 62 16.74 -33.35 20.58
N GLY A 63 16.94 -34.10 19.50
CA GLY A 63 16.86 -35.57 19.50
C GLY A 63 15.46 -36.11 19.80
N LEU A 64 14.42 -35.41 19.34
CA LEU A 64 13.01 -35.70 19.66
C LEU A 64 12.28 -36.38 18.50
N SER A 65 11.07 -36.87 18.76
CA SER A 65 10.24 -37.45 17.71
C SER A 65 9.75 -36.38 16.72
N PHE A 66 10.05 -36.62 15.44
CA PHE A 66 9.70 -35.74 14.32
C PHE A 66 8.22 -35.36 14.30
N ARG A 67 7.33 -36.36 14.37
CA ARG A 67 5.87 -36.15 14.28
C ARG A 67 5.34 -35.20 15.35
N ARG A 68 5.88 -35.30 16.57
CA ARG A 68 5.46 -34.46 17.69
C ARG A 68 5.94 -33.02 17.51
N CYS A 69 7.18 -32.82 17.09
CA CYS A 69 7.73 -31.48 16.89
C CYS A 69 7.03 -30.78 15.72
N VAL A 70 6.79 -31.47 14.61
CA VAL A 70 6.03 -30.93 13.47
C VAL A 70 4.62 -30.50 13.86
N GLY A 71 3.87 -31.33 14.59
CA GLY A 71 2.50 -30.96 15.00
C GLY A 71 2.46 -29.70 15.85
N TRP A 72 3.39 -29.55 16.79
CA TRP A 72 3.47 -28.36 17.64
C TRP A 72 3.97 -27.12 16.89
N MET A 73 4.95 -27.26 16.00
CA MET A 73 5.48 -26.11 15.24
C MET A 73 4.50 -25.61 14.17
N ILE A 74 3.70 -26.48 13.55
CA ILE A 74 2.60 -26.03 12.68
C ILE A 74 1.63 -25.16 13.48
N LEU A 75 1.20 -25.64 14.65
CA LEU A 75 0.27 -24.89 15.51
C LEU A 75 0.87 -23.54 15.96
N ALA A 76 2.15 -23.54 16.35
CA ALA A 76 2.88 -22.36 16.77
C ALA A 76 2.96 -21.33 15.62
N SER A 77 3.33 -21.76 14.42
CA SER A 77 3.48 -20.93 13.23
C SER A 77 2.17 -20.25 12.81
N TYR A 78 1.03 -20.95 12.88
CA TYR A 78 -0.27 -20.30 12.65
C TYR A 78 -0.59 -19.29 13.73
N LEU A 79 -0.42 -19.65 15.01
CA LEU A 79 -0.76 -18.76 16.12
C LEU A 79 0.07 -17.47 16.06
N SER A 80 1.38 -17.59 15.83
CA SER A 80 2.28 -16.44 15.72
C SER A 80 1.97 -15.59 14.49
N SER A 81 1.62 -16.20 13.36
CA SER A 81 1.24 -15.48 12.13
C SER A 81 -0.04 -14.68 12.31
N TRP A 82 -1.07 -15.25 12.93
CA TRP A 82 -2.32 -14.52 13.21
C TRP A 82 -2.08 -13.39 14.22
N ALA A 83 -1.34 -13.65 15.30
CA ALA A 83 -1.00 -12.64 16.28
C ALA A 83 -0.19 -11.49 15.64
N GLY A 84 0.79 -11.83 14.78
CA GLY A 84 1.57 -10.86 14.04
C GLY A 84 0.73 -10.05 13.06
N PHE A 85 -0.14 -10.69 12.26
CA PHE A 85 -1.00 -10.00 11.30
C PHE A 85 -1.88 -8.94 11.98
N TRP A 86 -2.60 -9.30 13.03
CA TRP A 86 -3.46 -8.34 13.74
C TRP A 86 -2.65 -7.31 14.53
N GLY A 87 -1.61 -7.74 15.23
CA GLY A 87 -0.80 -6.88 16.08
C GLY A 87 0.00 -5.83 15.30
N PHE A 88 0.68 -6.24 14.23
CA PHE A 88 1.52 -5.34 13.44
C PHE A 88 0.72 -4.45 12.49
N THR A 89 -0.43 -4.91 11.97
CA THR A 89 -1.35 -4.04 11.21
C THR A 89 -1.86 -2.92 12.12
N ALA A 90 -2.38 -3.25 13.30
CA ALA A 90 -2.86 -2.26 14.26
C ALA A 90 -1.74 -1.31 14.73
N LEU A 91 -0.52 -1.84 14.92
CA LEU A 91 0.63 -1.02 15.30
C LEU A 91 1.05 -0.06 14.18
N PHE A 92 1.04 -0.50 12.93
CA PHE A 92 1.34 0.34 11.76
C PHE A 92 0.30 1.44 11.59
N GLU A 93 -0.99 1.12 11.72
CA GLU A 93 -2.11 2.08 11.69
C GLU A 93 -2.02 3.10 12.83
N THR A 94 -1.66 2.66 14.04
CA THR A 94 -1.54 3.54 15.21
C THR A 94 -0.32 4.45 15.11
N TRP A 95 0.82 3.92 14.64
CA TRP A 95 2.04 4.70 14.51
C TRP A 95 1.95 5.68 13.34
N HIS A 96 1.22 5.31 12.28
CA HIS A 96 0.98 6.13 11.10
C HIS A 96 2.26 6.84 10.61
N PRO A 97 3.33 6.09 10.27
CA PRO A 97 4.57 6.69 9.80
C PRO A 97 4.31 7.59 8.59
N ASP A 98 5.22 8.50 8.30
CA ASP A 98 5.23 9.26 7.06
C ASP A 98 6.18 8.65 6.02
N VAL A 99 6.18 9.17 4.80
CA VAL A 99 7.07 8.69 3.72
C VAL A 99 8.56 8.75 4.10
N TYR A 100 8.98 9.62 5.02
CA TYR A 100 10.38 9.72 5.49
C TYR A 100 10.72 8.65 6.53
N THR A 101 9.78 8.32 7.39
CA THR A 101 9.96 7.43 8.54
C THR A 101 9.53 5.99 8.27
N VAL A 102 8.68 5.75 7.27
CA VAL A 102 8.12 4.42 6.95
C VAL A 102 9.19 3.36 6.71
N ARG A 103 10.34 3.74 6.15
CA ARG A 103 11.46 2.81 5.96
C ARG A 103 12.05 2.37 7.29
N TRP A 104 12.27 3.31 8.20
CA TRP A 104 12.78 3.00 9.53
C TRP A 104 11.74 2.21 10.34
N ALA A 105 10.48 2.61 10.26
CA ALA A 105 9.36 1.90 10.86
C ALA A 105 9.28 0.44 10.40
N GLY A 106 9.42 0.19 9.10
CA GLY A 106 9.45 -1.16 8.55
C GLY A 106 10.56 -2.03 9.15
N TRP A 107 11.76 -1.48 9.38
CA TRP A 107 12.85 -2.21 10.05
C TRP A 107 12.56 -2.49 11.52
N CYS A 108 12.02 -1.50 12.25
CA CYS A 108 11.62 -1.70 13.64
C CYS A 108 10.55 -2.78 13.76
N LEU A 109 9.54 -2.75 12.88
CA LEU A 109 8.48 -3.76 12.84
C LEU A 109 9.04 -5.14 12.46
N LEU A 110 10.04 -5.22 11.57
CA LEU A 110 10.70 -6.48 11.24
C LEU A 110 11.40 -7.10 12.45
N VAL A 111 12.17 -6.30 13.20
CA VAL A 111 12.84 -6.75 14.42
C VAL A 111 11.80 -7.15 15.48
N ALA A 112 10.77 -6.33 15.66
CA ALA A 112 9.69 -6.62 16.61
C ALA A 112 8.95 -7.91 16.24
N ALA A 113 8.68 -8.16 14.95
CA ALA A 113 8.07 -9.39 14.46
C ALA A 113 8.92 -10.61 14.77
N TYR A 114 10.23 -10.54 14.52
CA TYR A 114 11.15 -11.62 14.88
C TYR A 114 11.11 -11.93 16.38
N VAL A 115 11.20 -10.90 17.23
CA VAL A 115 11.15 -11.08 18.70
C VAL A 115 9.79 -11.66 19.12
N ALA A 116 8.70 -11.15 18.57
CA ALA A 116 7.35 -11.65 18.85
C ALA A 116 7.20 -13.12 18.46
N THR A 117 7.70 -13.54 17.29
CA THR A 117 7.69 -14.94 16.86
C THR A 117 8.46 -15.82 17.86
N VAL A 118 9.67 -15.42 18.25
CA VAL A 118 10.47 -16.18 19.24
C VAL A 118 9.70 -16.34 20.55
N VAL A 119 9.11 -15.25 21.07
CA VAL A 119 8.37 -15.26 22.33
C VAL A 119 7.09 -16.10 22.25
N LEU A 120 6.32 -15.96 21.17
CA LEU A 120 5.03 -16.65 20.99
C LEU A 120 5.21 -18.14 20.70
N GLU A 121 6.28 -18.53 19.99
CA GLU A 121 6.50 -19.91 19.60
C GLU A 121 7.35 -20.70 20.61
N TRP A 122 8.15 -20.02 21.45
CA TRP A 122 8.95 -20.68 22.48
C TRP A 122 8.17 -21.65 23.39
N PRO A 123 6.95 -21.34 23.87
CA PRO A 123 6.15 -22.27 24.67
C PRO A 123 5.93 -23.63 23.97
N PHE A 124 5.76 -23.65 22.65
CA PHE A 124 5.56 -24.87 21.87
C PHE A 124 6.86 -25.69 21.76
N VAL A 125 7.98 -25.00 21.54
CA VAL A 125 9.32 -25.63 21.56
C VAL A 125 9.64 -26.19 22.97
N ALA A 126 9.30 -25.46 24.03
CA ALA A 126 9.44 -25.89 25.40
C ALA A 126 8.59 -27.14 25.70
N LEU A 127 7.34 -27.19 25.22
CA LEU A 127 6.47 -28.37 25.34
C LEU A 127 7.06 -29.61 24.64
N CYS A 128 7.74 -29.44 23.50
CA CYS A 128 8.48 -30.52 22.87
C CYS A 128 9.64 -31.01 23.76
N CYS A 129 10.42 -30.07 24.32
CA CYS A 129 11.63 -30.36 25.08
C CYS A 129 11.41 -30.76 26.54
N ARG A 130 10.22 -30.58 27.12
CA ARG A 130 9.92 -30.70 28.57
C ARG A 130 10.35 -32.00 29.28
N ARG A 131 10.71 -33.06 28.54
CA ARG A 131 11.17 -34.35 29.08
C ARG A 131 12.69 -34.52 29.07
N LEU A 132 13.43 -33.52 28.60
CA LEU A 132 14.89 -33.50 28.59
C LEU A 132 15.41 -32.95 29.91
N GLU A 133 16.56 -33.44 30.36
CA GLU A 133 17.21 -33.00 31.61
C GLU A 133 17.52 -31.49 31.59
N HIS A 134 18.00 -30.97 30.46
CA HIS A 134 18.28 -29.53 30.25
C HIS A 134 17.22 -28.85 29.36
N TRP A 135 15.94 -29.19 29.54
CA TRP A 135 14.87 -28.77 28.64
C TRP A 135 14.81 -27.25 28.40
N PHE A 136 15.07 -26.43 29.41
CA PHE A 136 15.00 -24.97 29.29
C PHE A 136 16.06 -24.44 28.32
N GLN A 137 17.33 -24.75 28.57
CA GLN A 137 18.44 -24.34 27.71
C GLN A 137 18.29 -24.88 26.29
N THR A 138 17.90 -26.15 26.15
CA THR A 138 17.65 -26.77 24.85
C THR A 138 16.50 -26.11 24.12
N SER A 139 15.41 -25.75 24.81
CA SER A 139 14.26 -25.09 24.19
C SER A 139 14.58 -23.67 23.71
N VAL A 140 15.31 -22.89 24.51
CA VAL A 140 15.73 -21.53 24.14
C VAL A 140 16.68 -21.57 22.95
N LYS A 141 17.72 -22.42 23.01
CA LYS A 141 18.68 -22.59 21.90
C LYS A 141 17.99 -23.06 20.63
N SER A 142 17.09 -24.05 20.73
CA SER A 142 16.38 -24.57 19.57
C SER A 142 15.45 -23.52 18.98
N SER A 143 14.69 -22.79 19.82
CA SER A 143 13.82 -21.71 19.37
C SER A 143 14.60 -20.63 18.63
N LEU A 144 15.70 -20.11 19.22
CA LEU A 144 16.53 -19.10 18.57
C LEU A 144 17.11 -19.57 17.23
N LEU A 145 17.69 -20.77 17.17
CA LEU A 145 18.29 -21.29 15.94
C LEU A 145 17.25 -21.49 14.83
N VAL A 146 16.11 -22.08 15.18
CA VAL A 146 15.04 -22.40 14.24
C VAL A 146 14.40 -21.11 13.72
N GLN A 147 14.03 -20.18 14.61
CA GLN A 147 13.43 -18.93 14.18
C GLN A 147 14.37 -18.05 13.38
N THR A 148 15.66 -18.03 13.73
CA THR A 148 16.66 -17.30 12.93
C THR A 148 16.78 -17.92 11.53
N GLY A 149 16.84 -19.25 11.43
CA GLY A 149 16.87 -19.94 10.14
C GLY A 149 15.63 -19.66 9.30
N SER A 150 14.44 -19.79 9.89
CA SER A 150 13.16 -19.49 9.24
C SER A 150 13.07 -18.05 8.77
N TYR A 151 13.41 -17.08 9.64
CA TYR A 151 13.37 -15.67 9.27
C TYR A 151 14.36 -15.32 8.16
N LEU A 152 15.56 -15.91 8.13
CA LEU A 152 16.49 -15.71 7.01
C LEU A 152 15.90 -16.20 5.69
N VAL A 153 15.21 -17.34 5.70
CA VAL A 153 14.53 -17.88 4.51
C VAL A 153 13.32 -17.02 4.12
N LEU A 154 12.49 -16.61 5.07
CA LEU A 154 11.33 -15.76 4.81
C LEU A 154 11.74 -14.39 4.31
N PHE A 155 12.69 -13.74 5.00
CA PHE A 155 13.22 -12.45 4.61
C PHE A 155 13.95 -12.53 3.28
N GLY A 156 14.79 -13.55 3.06
CA GLY A 156 15.46 -13.76 1.77
C GLY A 156 14.48 -14.07 0.63
N GLY A 157 13.44 -14.85 0.91
CA GLY A 157 12.37 -15.14 -0.05
C GLY A 157 11.57 -13.88 -0.40
N PHE A 158 11.15 -13.12 0.62
CA PHE A 158 10.47 -11.84 0.42
C PHE A 158 11.38 -10.84 -0.31
N TYR A 159 12.67 -10.79 0.02
CA TYR A 159 13.66 -9.95 -0.67
C TYR A 159 13.71 -10.24 -2.17
N LEU A 160 13.77 -11.51 -2.55
CA LEU A 160 13.86 -11.95 -3.94
C LEU A 160 12.53 -11.78 -4.70
N LEU A 161 11.39 -11.97 -4.03
CA LEU A 161 10.06 -11.89 -4.63
C LEU A 161 9.50 -10.46 -4.64
N SER A 162 9.88 -9.63 -3.67
CA SER A 162 9.46 -8.24 -3.62
C SER A 162 10.18 -7.46 -4.72
N LEU A 163 9.49 -7.29 -5.85
CA LEU A 163 9.92 -6.41 -6.95
C LEU A 163 10.03 -4.94 -6.56
N SER A 164 9.77 -4.60 -5.30
CA SER A 164 9.65 -3.24 -4.79
C SER A 164 10.04 -3.21 -3.33
N TRP A 165 11.32 -2.99 -3.06
CA TRP A 165 11.73 -2.40 -1.80
C TRP A 165 11.06 -1.03 -1.66
N LEU A 166 10.71 -0.63 -0.43
CA LEU A 166 10.32 0.75 -0.10
C LEU A 166 11.29 1.71 -0.78
N PHE A 167 10.78 2.43 -1.78
CA PHE A 167 11.56 3.44 -2.51
C PHE A 167 12.85 2.89 -3.16
N ALA A 168 12.91 1.63 -3.59
CA ALA A 168 14.09 1.14 -4.32
C ALA A 168 14.37 2.05 -5.54
N GLY A 169 15.47 2.80 -5.47
CA GLY A 169 15.84 3.76 -6.51
C GLY A 169 15.12 5.11 -6.46
N TRP A 170 14.38 5.42 -5.38
CA TRP A 170 13.79 6.73 -5.11
C TRP A 170 14.55 7.45 -4.00
N SER A 171 14.84 8.73 -4.23
CA SER A 171 15.44 9.62 -3.24
C SER A 171 14.34 10.44 -2.57
N LEU A 172 14.17 10.26 -1.26
CA LEU A 172 13.30 11.11 -0.46
C LEU A 172 14.05 12.43 -0.18
N VAL A 173 13.45 13.54 -0.59
CA VAL A 173 14.05 14.87 -0.48
C VAL A 173 13.10 15.83 0.24
N ARG A 174 13.62 16.98 0.67
CA ARG A 174 12.76 18.06 1.19
C ARG A 174 12.02 18.73 0.03
N PRO A 175 10.83 19.32 0.26
CA PRO A 175 10.09 20.02 -0.79
C PRO A 175 10.91 21.08 -1.54
N ALA A 176 11.78 21.81 -0.82
CA ALA A 176 12.66 22.83 -1.40
C ALA A 176 13.72 22.29 -2.37
N GLU A 177 13.97 20.97 -2.41
CA GLU A 177 14.92 20.32 -3.31
C GLU A 177 14.24 19.79 -4.59
N LEU A 178 12.92 19.95 -4.70
CA LEU A 178 12.16 19.71 -5.93
C LEU A 178 11.93 21.02 -6.69
N GLU A 179 12.02 20.96 -8.00
CA GLU A 179 11.67 22.07 -8.89
C GLU A 179 10.17 22.09 -9.14
N LEU A 180 9.40 22.49 -8.13
CA LEU A 180 7.93 22.51 -8.20
C LEU A 180 7.41 23.68 -9.07
N PRO A 181 6.36 23.47 -9.87
CA PRO A 181 5.79 24.51 -10.72
C PRO A 181 5.08 25.57 -9.87
N ARG A 182 5.46 26.84 -10.06
CA ARG A 182 4.90 27.99 -9.31
C ARG A 182 3.51 28.42 -9.79
N ASN A 183 3.17 28.01 -10.99
CA ASN A 183 1.91 28.28 -11.70
C ASN A 183 0.91 27.14 -11.55
N VAL A 184 0.97 26.43 -10.42
CA VAL A 184 0.02 25.40 -10.04
C VAL A 184 -0.50 25.70 -8.65
N VAL A 185 -1.81 25.61 -8.51
CA VAL A 185 -2.51 25.68 -7.23
C VAL A 185 -3.08 24.30 -6.91
N ALA A 186 -2.64 23.75 -5.79
CA ALA A 186 -3.18 22.52 -5.23
C ALA A 186 -4.29 22.84 -4.23
N PHE A 187 -5.35 22.05 -4.29
CA PHE A 187 -6.47 22.04 -3.37
C PHE A 187 -6.45 20.70 -2.62
N TYR A 188 -6.74 20.74 -1.33
CA TYR A 188 -6.82 19.54 -0.51
C TYR A 188 -7.75 19.75 0.68
N ILE A 189 -8.30 18.65 1.18
CA ILE A 189 -9.11 18.60 2.39
C ILE A 189 -8.17 18.34 3.57
N SER A 190 -8.38 19.02 4.70
CA SER A 190 -7.59 18.79 5.91
C SER A 190 -7.72 17.37 6.42
N THR A 191 -6.74 16.93 7.21
CA THR A 191 -6.73 15.58 7.79
C THR A 191 -7.90 15.30 8.74
N ASP A 192 -8.46 16.34 9.37
CA ASP A 192 -9.66 16.26 10.20
C ASP A 192 -10.98 16.30 9.40
N GLY A 193 -10.90 16.47 8.08
CA GLY A 193 -12.06 16.49 7.19
C GLY A 193 -12.94 17.74 7.30
N ARG A 194 -12.47 18.81 7.97
CA ARG A 194 -13.31 19.99 8.28
C ARG A 194 -13.13 21.17 7.34
N HIS A 195 -12.01 21.24 6.63
CA HIS A 195 -11.65 22.44 5.89
C HIS A 195 -11.06 22.08 4.54
N VAL A 196 -11.31 22.93 3.54
CA VAL A 196 -10.62 22.88 2.25
C VAL A 196 -9.58 23.98 2.20
N TYR A 197 -8.38 23.62 1.78
CA TYR A 197 -7.25 24.51 1.61
C TYR A 197 -6.89 24.62 0.13
N ALA A 198 -6.33 25.77 -0.23
CA ALA A 198 -5.68 26.01 -1.51
C ALA A 198 -4.25 26.50 -1.23
N ALA A 199 -3.26 25.92 -1.90
CA ALA A 199 -1.85 26.25 -1.71
C ALA A 199 -1.12 26.27 -3.06
N ARG A 200 -0.19 27.21 -3.23
CA ARG A 200 0.80 27.09 -4.30
C ARG A 200 1.82 26.03 -3.93
N LEU A 201 2.44 25.40 -4.94
CA LEU A 201 3.51 24.42 -4.73
C LEU A 201 4.87 25.07 -4.43
N ASP A 202 4.90 26.29 -3.91
CA ASP A 202 6.11 27.07 -3.62
C ASP A 202 6.58 26.93 -2.16
N GLY A 203 5.90 26.10 -1.37
CA GLY A 203 6.20 25.85 0.04
C GLY A 203 5.55 26.85 1.00
N GLN A 204 4.75 27.79 0.52
CA GLN A 204 3.95 28.65 1.40
C GLN A 204 2.81 27.86 2.05
N PRO A 205 2.36 28.25 3.25
CA PRO A 205 1.20 27.64 3.89
C PRO A 205 -0.06 27.78 3.03
N GLY A 206 -0.89 26.74 3.02
CA GLY A 206 -2.19 26.78 2.35
C GLY A 206 -3.15 27.78 2.99
N VAL A 207 -3.99 28.40 2.17
CA VAL A 207 -5.08 29.29 2.58
C VAL A 207 -6.37 28.48 2.68
N ARG A 208 -7.06 28.55 3.82
CA ARG A 208 -8.39 27.95 3.97
C ARG A 208 -9.39 28.68 3.09
N ILE A 209 -10.11 27.93 2.25
CA ILE A 209 -11.09 28.47 1.30
C ILE A 209 -12.53 28.09 1.61
N ALA A 210 -12.76 27.01 2.37
CA ALA A 210 -14.10 26.57 2.74
C ALA A 210 -14.11 25.69 3.99
N ASP A 211 -15.30 25.55 4.57
CA ASP A 211 -15.64 24.66 5.67
C ASP A 211 -16.51 23.51 5.20
N LEU A 212 -16.32 22.34 5.80
CA LEU A 212 -17.00 21.10 5.48
C LEU A 212 -17.85 20.63 6.66
N ASP A 213 -19.09 20.28 6.34
CA ASP A 213 -20.02 19.64 7.27
C ASP A 213 -19.89 18.12 7.13
N GLY A 214 -18.74 17.60 7.55
CA GLY A 214 -18.38 16.18 7.49
C GLY A 214 -17.60 15.78 6.23
N PHE A 215 -16.87 14.67 6.37
CA PHE A 215 -16.01 14.11 5.34
C PHE A 215 -15.78 12.62 5.60
N ASP A 216 -16.06 11.79 4.60
CA ASP A 216 -15.68 10.37 4.59
C ASP A 216 -14.36 10.21 3.80
N PRO A 217 -13.21 9.94 4.46
CA PRO A 217 -11.92 9.77 3.79
C PRO A 217 -11.90 8.65 2.74
N TRP A 218 -12.82 7.69 2.83
CA TRP A 218 -12.88 6.55 1.93
C TRP A 218 -13.68 6.82 0.66
N GLN A 219 -14.45 7.92 0.60
CA GLN A 219 -15.38 8.18 -0.50
C GLN A 219 -15.34 9.61 -1.03
N ASP A 220 -15.03 10.56 -0.17
CA ASP A 220 -15.09 11.97 -0.49
C ASP A 220 -13.76 12.47 -1.04
N HIS A 221 -13.83 13.31 -2.07
CA HIS A 221 -12.66 13.87 -2.74
C HIS A 221 -13.01 15.20 -3.40
N LEU A 222 -11.98 16.00 -3.73
CA LEU A 222 -12.20 17.20 -4.52
C LEU A 222 -12.35 16.86 -6.00
N GLY A 223 -13.33 17.49 -6.63
CA GLY A 223 -13.57 17.38 -8.06
C GLY A 223 -14.15 18.67 -8.64
N LEU A 224 -14.19 18.70 -9.97
CA LEU A 224 -14.82 19.77 -10.73
C LEU A 224 -16.26 19.36 -11.08
N VAL A 225 -17.21 20.24 -10.78
CA VAL A 225 -18.63 20.03 -11.09
C VAL A 225 -19.21 21.22 -11.85
N PRO A 226 -20.23 21.02 -12.71
CA PRO A 226 -20.82 22.13 -13.44
C PRO A 226 -21.34 23.22 -12.50
N SER A 227 -21.06 24.47 -12.83
CA SER A 227 -21.45 25.61 -12.01
C SER A 227 -22.96 25.89 -12.09
N GLU A 228 -23.58 26.23 -10.94
CA GLU A 228 -25.00 26.59 -10.91
C GLU A 228 -25.23 27.97 -11.52
N GLY A 229 -26.07 28.04 -12.54
CA GLY A 229 -26.37 29.29 -13.25
C GLY A 229 -25.31 29.73 -14.26
N HIS A 230 -24.18 29.00 -14.38
CA HIS A 230 -23.10 29.31 -15.32
C HIS A 230 -22.69 28.05 -16.11
N THR A 231 -23.33 27.81 -17.25
CA THR A 231 -23.15 26.58 -18.05
C THR A 231 -21.74 26.38 -18.61
N ASN A 232 -20.92 27.43 -18.63
CA ASN A 232 -19.56 27.41 -19.17
C ASN A 232 -18.48 27.35 -18.08
N ASP A 233 -18.87 27.25 -16.81
CA ASP A 233 -17.94 27.30 -15.69
C ASP A 233 -17.97 26.01 -14.85
N TRP A 234 -16.85 25.72 -14.20
CA TRP A 234 -16.69 24.64 -13.23
C TRP A 234 -16.57 25.22 -11.83
N ASP A 235 -17.29 24.63 -10.88
CA ASP A 235 -17.07 24.86 -9.45
C ASP A 235 -16.13 23.79 -8.89
N LEU A 236 -15.29 24.18 -7.94
CA LEU A 236 -14.61 23.23 -7.07
C LEU A 236 -15.62 22.72 -6.05
N ALA A 237 -15.69 21.41 -5.87
CA ALA A 237 -16.58 20.80 -4.91
C ALA A 237 -15.99 19.56 -4.25
N VAL A 238 -16.51 19.23 -3.07
CA VAL A 238 -16.35 17.91 -2.48
C VAL A 238 -17.40 16.99 -3.08
N VAL A 239 -16.94 16.00 -3.84
CA VAL A 239 -17.77 14.98 -4.48
C VAL A 239 -17.98 13.86 -3.47
N ARG A 240 -19.23 13.69 -3.02
CA ARG A 240 -19.64 12.67 -2.06
C ARG A 240 -20.40 11.55 -2.78
N ARG A 241 -20.32 10.31 -2.30
CA ARG A 241 -20.99 9.17 -2.94
C ARG A 241 -22.51 9.16 -2.72
N GLN A 242 -22.97 9.53 -1.53
CA GLN A 242 -24.37 9.39 -1.09
C GLN A 242 -25.08 10.73 -0.83
N ASP A 243 -24.34 11.82 -0.83
CA ASP A 243 -24.81 13.16 -0.47
C ASP A 243 -24.79 14.11 -1.66
N PRO A 244 -25.56 15.22 -1.60
CA PRO A 244 -25.40 16.30 -2.54
C PRO A 244 -23.95 16.81 -2.52
N VAL A 245 -23.45 17.14 -3.72
CA VAL A 245 -22.13 17.75 -3.91
C VAL A 245 -22.05 19.05 -3.10
N GLN A 246 -21.04 19.18 -2.25
CA GLN A 246 -20.79 20.41 -1.50
C GLN A 246 -19.83 21.29 -2.31
N ARG A 247 -20.35 22.39 -2.88
CA ARG A 247 -19.54 23.38 -3.60
C ARG A 247 -18.72 24.19 -2.61
N VAL A 248 -17.42 24.26 -2.85
CA VAL A 248 -16.46 24.94 -1.97
C VAL A 248 -15.86 26.18 -2.61
N TRP A 249 -15.78 26.24 -3.94
CA TRP A 249 -15.33 27.43 -4.64
C TRP A 249 -16.00 27.61 -6.00
N PRO A 250 -16.81 28.66 -6.20
CA PRO A 250 -17.54 28.84 -7.44
C PRO A 250 -16.63 29.34 -8.56
N ARG A 251 -16.90 28.86 -9.78
CA ARG A 251 -16.28 29.31 -11.04
C ARG A 251 -14.75 29.24 -10.98
N VAL A 252 -14.22 28.18 -10.39
CA VAL A 252 -12.77 27.95 -10.26
C VAL A 252 -12.12 27.80 -11.64
N SER A 253 -12.83 27.21 -12.61
CA SER A 253 -12.36 26.97 -13.98
C SER A 253 -13.50 27.18 -15.00
N SER A 254 -13.23 26.99 -16.29
CA SER A 254 -14.21 27.06 -17.39
C SER A 254 -14.13 25.86 -18.32
N LEU A 255 -15.19 25.63 -19.09
CA LEU A 255 -15.27 24.58 -20.11
C LEU A 255 -14.25 24.75 -21.24
N GLU A 256 -13.84 25.99 -21.52
CA GLU A 256 -12.78 26.30 -22.49
C GLU A 256 -11.41 25.81 -21.99
N LYS A 257 -11.17 25.93 -20.68
CA LYS A 257 -9.89 25.61 -20.04
C LYS A 257 -9.80 24.13 -19.64
N VAL A 258 -10.90 23.55 -19.19
CA VAL A 258 -11.01 22.15 -18.78
C VAL A 258 -12.23 21.55 -19.45
N SER A 259 -12.01 20.62 -20.37
CA SER A 259 -13.09 19.95 -21.08
C SER A 259 -13.91 19.06 -20.12
N PRO A 260 -15.18 18.74 -20.43
CA PRO A 260 -15.98 17.83 -19.62
C PRO A 260 -15.34 16.44 -19.43
N GLN A 261 -14.65 15.92 -20.45
CA GLN A 261 -13.94 14.63 -20.37
C GLN A 261 -12.77 14.69 -19.39
N MET A 262 -12.07 15.83 -19.35
CA MET A 262 -10.97 16.06 -18.43
C MET A 262 -11.47 16.28 -17.00
N ALA A 263 -12.53 17.08 -16.82
CA ALA A 263 -13.19 17.28 -15.53
C ALA A 263 -13.71 15.95 -14.95
N GLN A 264 -14.25 15.05 -15.79
CA GLN A 264 -14.67 13.71 -15.33
C GLN A 264 -13.52 12.91 -14.70
N ARG A 265 -12.26 13.14 -15.10
CA ARG A 265 -11.11 12.46 -14.48
C ARG A 265 -10.89 12.86 -13.03
N THR A 266 -11.39 14.03 -12.60
CA THR A 266 -11.34 14.42 -11.18
C THR A 266 -12.28 13.58 -10.33
N SER A 267 -13.31 12.96 -10.93
CA SER A 267 -14.22 12.06 -10.22
C SER A 267 -13.73 10.61 -10.17
N TYR A 268 -12.54 10.32 -10.70
CA TYR A 268 -11.94 8.99 -10.65
C TYR A 268 -11.31 8.76 -9.28
N TYR A 269 -12.15 8.73 -8.25
CA TYR A 269 -11.76 8.25 -6.93
C TYR A 269 -11.93 6.74 -6.89
N TRP A 270 -10.94 6.02 -6.34
CA TRP A 270 -10.99 4.55 -6.19
C TRP A 270 -10.97 3.72 -7.49
N ARG A 271 -10.69 4.33 -8.65
CA ARG A 271 -10.61 3.59 -9.93
C ARG A 271 -9.18 3.15 -10.24
N TRP A 272 -9.01 1.92 -10.72
CA TRP A 272 -7.69 1.41 -11.11
C TRP A 272 -7.31 1.84 -12.53
N GLY A 273 -6.00 2.06 -12.76
CA GLY A 273 -5.37 2.04 -14.09
C GLY A 273 -5.83 3.13 -15.06
N LEU A 274 -6.65 4.08 -14.61
CA LEU A 274 -7.06 5.23 -15.39
C LEU A 274 -5.97 6.30 -15.37
N LYS A 275 -5.92 7.08 -16.45
CA LYS A 275 -5.08 8.27 -16.54
C LYS A 275 -5.56 9.29 -15.49
N PRO A 276 -4.68 9.87 -14.67
CA PRO A 276 -5.05 10.91 -13.72
C PRO A 276 -5.52 12.19 -14.43
N PHE A 277 -6.08 13.12 -13.66
CA PHE A 277 -6.29 14.49 -14.11
C PHE A 277 -4.93 15.16 -14.42
N GLU A 278 -4.87 16.03 -15.42
CA GLU A 278 -3.67 16.78 -15.81
C GLU A 278 -3.82 18.26 -15.42
N ALA A 279 -2.93 18.79 -14.59
CA ALA A 279 -2.85 20.23 -14.34
C ALA A 279 -2.08 20.89 -15.48
N GLY A 280 -2.76 21.72 -16.27
CA GLY A 280 -2.22 22.39 -17.46
C GLY A 280 -2.79 21.86 -18.79
N PRO A 281 -2.22 22.26 -19.93
CA PRO A 281 -2.67 21.82 -21.24
C PRO A 281 -2.51 20.30 -21.39
N GLU A 282 -3.50 19.65 -22.01
CA GLU A 282 -3.50 18.20 -22.23
C GLU A 282 -2.26 17.78 -23.03
N GLY A 283 -1.52 16.78 -22.53
CA GLY A 283 -0.24 16.36 -23.13
C GLY A 283 0.97 17.21 -22.72
N GLY A 284 0.84 18.08 -21.71
CA GLY A 284 1.95 18.87 -21.15
C GLY A 284 3.03 18.06 -20.43
N SER A 285 2.88 16.73 -20.35
CA SER A 285 3.84 15.81 -19.76
C SER A 285 4.12 14.65 -20.72
N PRO A 286 5.39 14.24 -20.89
CA PRO A 286 5.74 13.13 -21.77
C PRO A 286 5.44 11.75 -21.16
N TRP A 287 4.90 11.72 -19.93
CA TRP A 287 4.62 10.49 -19.20
C TRP A 287 3.15 10.09 -19.35
N GLU A 288 2.92 8.81 -19.58
CA GLU A 288 1.61 8.17 -19.40
C GLU A 288 1.54 7.66 -17.96
N VAL A 289 0.86 8.41 -17.09
CA VAL A 289 0.75 8.11 -15.66
C VAL A 289 -0.51 7.29 -15.40
N HIS A 290 -0.40 6.30 -14.53
CA HIS A 290 -1.49 5.51 -14.00
C HIS A 290 -1.27 5.26 -12.51
N TRP A 291 -2.34 4.90 -11.81
CA TRP A 291 -2.25 4.57 -10.40
C TRP A 291 -3.29 3.53 -9.98
N SER A 292 -3.10 3.01 -8.78
CA SER A 292 -4.00 2.08 -8.11
C SER A 292 -3.94 2.31 -6.61
N MET A 293 -5.08 2.19 -5.94
CA MET A 293 -5.17 2.24 -4.48
C MET A 293 -4.39 1.13 -3.78
N TRP A 294 -3.98 0.09 -4.50
CA TRP A 294 -3.28 -1.05 -3.93
C TRP A 294 -1.81 -0.68 -3.70
N PRO A 295 -1.28 -0.73 -2.46
CA PRO A 295 0.09 -0.31 -2.16
C PRO A 295 1.17 -1.00 -3.02
N GLU A 296 0.90 -2.24 -3.47
CA GLU A 296 1.79 -3.05 -4.31
C GLU A 296 1.89 -2.54 -5.74
N MET A 297 0.81 -1.93 -6.24
CA MET A 297 0.75 -1.37 -7.58
C MET A 297 1.20 0.09 -7.54
N GLY A 298 0.68 0.85 -6.57
CA GLY A 298 0.99 2.25 -6.32
C GLY A 298 0.75 3.11 -7.56
N LEU A 299 1.70 3.98 -7.85
CA LEU A 299 1.73 4.80 -9.05
C LEU A 299 2.76 4.25 -10.04
N TRP A 300 2.45 4.20 -11.33
CA TRP A 300 3.42 3.90 -12.36
C TRP A 300 3.27 4.84 -13.55
N ALA A 301 4.38 5.12 -14.21
CA ALA A 301 4.41 6.00 -15.36
C ALA A 301 5.28 5.40 -16.46
N ARG A 302 4.87 5.62 -17.71
CA ARG A 302 5.57 5.14 -18.90
C ARG A 302 5.94 6.29 -19.83
N ARG A 303 7.15 6.25 -20.39
CA ARG A 303 7.62 7.16 -21.44
C ARG A 303 8.45 6.37 -22.45
N GLY A 304 7.83 6.00 -23.57
CA GLY A 304 8.44 5.07 -24.53
C GLY A 304 8.69 3.70 -23.90
N ASP A 305 9.95 3.28 -23.83
CA ASP A 305 10.40 2.04 -23.18
C ASP A 305 10.74 2.23 -21.69
N GLN A 306 10.78 3.48 -21.21
CA GLN A 306 11.03 3.74 -19.79
C GLN A 306 9.75 3.52 -18.99
N MET A 307 9.85 2.69 -17.95
CA MET A 307 8.82 2.52 -16.93
C MET A 307 9.39 2.88 -15.56
N VAL A 308 8.66 3.71 -14.83
CA VAL A 308 8.96 4.03 -13.43
C VAL A 308 7.74 3.70 -12.58
N ALA A 309 7.97 3.24 -11.36
CA ALA A 309 6.91 2.94 -10.41
C ALA A 309 7.28 3.46 -9.03
N VAL A 310 6.29 4.00 -8.34
CA VAL A 310 6.34 4.48 -6.97
C VAL A 310 5.41 3.61 -6.14
N ARG A 311 5.98 2.90 -5.17
CA ARG A 311 5.26 1.98 -4.29
C ARG A 311 5.76 2.18 -2.87
N VAL A 312 4.84 2.29 -1.92
CA VAL A 312 5.16 2.42 -0.51
C VAL A 312 4.54 1.24 0.22
N MET A 313 5.31 0.15 0.33
CA MET A 313 4.87 -1.07 0.99
C MET A 313 6.00 -1.69 1.80
N THR A 314 5.64 -2.10 3.02
CA THR A 314 6.41 -2.94 3.95
C THR A 314 5.74 -4.33 4.04
N PRO A 315 6.42 -5.34 4.59
CA PRO A 315 5.76 -6.62 4.93
C PRO A 315 4.58 -6.50 5.90
N PHE A 316 4.43 -5.35 6.59
CA PHE A 316 3.46 -5.13 7.66
C PHE A 316 2.34 -4.16 7.27
N GLY A 317 2.39 -3.58 6.07
CA GLY A 317 1.47 -2.53 5.64
C GLY A 317 2.08 -1.65 4.56
N GLY A 318 1.29 -0.76 3.99
CA GLY A 318 1.72 0.18 2.96
C GLY A 318 0.76 1.36 2.89
N TYR A 319 1.04 2.29 1.98
CA TYR A 319 0.13 3.39 1.72
C TYR A 319 -0.61 3.17 0.41
N SER A 320 -1.92 3.27 0.51
CA SER A 320 -2.81 3.29 -0.64
C SER A 320 -2.64 4.62 -1.38
N VAL A 321 -2.61 4.57 -2.71
CA VAL A 321 -2.70 5.78 -3.53
C VAL A 321 -4.16 6.11 -3.74
N TRP A 322 -4.66 7.16 -3.09
CA TRP A 322 -6.07 7.54 -3.20
C TRP A 322 -6.36 8.37 -4.44
N GLN A 323 -5.41 9.20 -4.83
CA GLN A 323 -5.55 10.10 -5.95
C GLN A 323 -4.18 10.50 -6.48
N ALA A 324 -4.12 10.77 -7.78
CA ALA A 324 -2.97 11.35 -8.44
C ALA A 324 -3.41 12.45 -9.41
N VAL A 325 -2.61 13.50 -9.50
CA VAL A 325 -2.75 14.59 -10.46
C VAL A 325 -1.42 14.75 -11.18
N GLN A 326 -1.44 14.58 -12.49
CA GLN A 326 -0.27 14.79 -13.34
C GLN A 326 -0.02 16.30 -13.46
N LEU A 327 1.18 16.73 -13.08
CA LEU A 327 1.59 18.13 -13.18
C LEU A 327 2.34 18.37 -14.50
N PRO A 328 2.59 19.62 -14.91
CA PRO A 328 3.42 19.91 -16.08
C PRO A 328 4.81 19.28 -15.96
N GLY A 329 5.37 18.81 -17.09
CA GLY A 329 6.70 18.21 -17.14
C GLY A 329 6.76 16.80 -16.57
N ASP A 330 7.74 16.53 -15.70
CA ASP A 330 8.03 15.19 -15.16
C ASP A 330 7.43 14.95 -13.76
N LEU A 331 6.49 15.79 -13.32
CA LEU A 331 5.99 15.81 -11.95
C LEU A 331 4.59 15.21 -11.82
N VAL A 332 4.35 14.56 -10.68
CA VAL A 332 3.03 14.08 -10.28
C VAL A 332 2.78 14.45 -8.82
N LEU A 333 1.60 15.00 -8.54
CA LEU A 333 1.07 15.12 -7.19
C LEU A 333 0.33 13.82 -6.85
N VAL A 334 0.66 13.19 -5.74
CA VAL A 334 0.07 11.90 -5.33
C VAL A 334 -0.32 11.96 -3.86
N GLN A 335 -1.46 11.35 -3.53
CA GLN A 335 -1.93 11.21 -2.17
C GLN A 335 -1.70 9.77 -1.69
N PHE A 336 -0.80 9.60 -0.71
CA PHE A 336 -0.56 8.35 0.02
C PHE A 336 -1.26 8.41 1.38
N GLU A 337 -2.41 7.75 1.54
CA GLU A 337 -3.28 7.97 2.71
C GLU A 337 -3.59 9.46 2.93
N ASP A 338 -3.13 10.05 4.03
CA ASP A 338 -3.25 11.48 4.36
C ASP A 338 -2.04 12.32 3.91
N GLN A 339 -1.12 11.76 3.13
CA GLN A 339 0.15 12.38 2.78
C GLN A 339 0.17 12.84 1.32
N VAL A 340 0.20 14.16 1.11
CA VAL A 340 0.27 14.74 -0.22
C VAL A 340 1.73 14.91 -0.61
N CYS A 341 2.18 14.13 -1.60
CA CYS A 341 3.56 14.08 -2.04
C CYS A 341 3.70 14.59 -3.48
N ALA A 342 4.81 15.28 -3.76
CA ALA A 342 5.26 15.52 -5.12
C ALA A 342 6.29 14.45 -5.53
N VAL A 343 6.15 13.95 -6.75
CA VAL A 343 6.98 12.90 -7.34
C VAL A 343 7.58 13.41 -8.62
N ASP A 344 8.92 13.48 -8.68
CA ASP A 344 9.70 13.73 -9.88
C ASP A 344 10.07 12.38 -10.52
N LEU A 345 9.38 12.07 -11.62
CA LEU A 345 9.49 10.79 -12.32
C LEU A 345 10.85 10.60 -13.00
N SER A 346 11.45 11.68 -13.52
CA SER A 346 12.71 11.59 -14.27
C SER A 346 13.92 11.50 -13.34
N ARG A 347 13.90 12.26 -12.23
CA ARG A 347 14.98 12.24 -11.22
C ARG A 347 14.77 11.19 -10.12
N ARG A 348 13.61 10.51 -10.13
CA ARG A 348 13.17 9.56 -9.08
C ARG A 348 13.27 10.17 -7.68
N ARG A 349 12.73 11.38 -7.52
CA ARG A 349 12.71 12.09 -6.24
C ARG A 349 11.28 12.22 -5.74
N MET A 350 11.11 12.20 -4.42
CA MET A 350 9.81 12.41 -3.79
C MET A 350 9.95 13.29 -2.57
N ALA A 351 9.00 14.18 -2.35
CA ALA A 351 8.89 14.97 -1.13
C ALA A 351 7.45 15.00 -0.63
N LEU A 352 7.28 14.97 0.70
CA LEU A 352 6.02 15.24 1.38
C LEU A 352 5.78 16.75 1.41
N LEU A 353 4.70 17.22 0.79
CA LEU A 353 4.37 18.64 0.74
C LEU A 353 3.53 19.06 1.95
N CYS A 354 2.47 18.30 2.23
CA CYS A 354 1.57 18.55 3.35
C CYS A 354 0.81 17.26 3.71
N ARG A 355 0.04 17.32 4.79
CA ARG A 355 -0.96 16.30 5.10
C ARG A 355 -2.35 16.79 4.72
N GLY A 356 -3.11 15.96 4.03
CA GLY A 356 -4.43 16.25 3.50
C GLY A 356 -4.94 15.13 2.60
N MET A 357 -6.21 15.23 2.22
CA MET A 357 -6.94 14.22 1.46
C MET A 357 -7.70 14.84 0.29
N GLY A 358 -8.17 14.01 -0.64
CA GLY A 358 -9.01 14.41 -1.77
C GLY A 358 -8.35 15.47 -2.64
N ILE A 359 -7.10 15.26 -3.05
CA ILE A 359 -6.30 16.29 -3.71
C ILE A 359 -6.80 16.65 -5.11
N LEU A 360 -6.72 17.92 -5.49
CA LEU A 360 -6.83 18.38 -6.87
C LEU A 360 -5.74 19.41 -7.14
N ALA A 361 -5.25 19.54 -8.37
CA ALA A 361 -4.38 20.65 -8.72
C ALA A 361 -4.81 21.24 -10.06
N LEU A 362 -4.77 22.56 -10.17
CA LEU A 362 -5.06 23.29 -11.39
C LEU A 362 -3.86 24.17 -11.72
N HIS A 363 -3.51 24.24 -12.99
CA HIS A 363 -2.54 25.19 -13.47
C HIS A 363 -3.17 26.60 -13.58
N ASP A 364 -2.38 27.67 -13.49
CA ASP A 364 -2.89 29.05 -13.49
C ASP A 364 -3.71 29.36 -14.76
N ASP A 365 -3.38 28.75 -15.90
CA ASP A 365 -4.15 28.85 -17.15
C ASP A 365 -5.50 28.11 -17.11
N GLN A 366 -5.70 27.18 -16.18
CA GLN A 366 -6.95 26.49 -15.95
C GLN A 366 -7.83 27.22 -14.93
N VAL A 367 -7.27 28.15 -14.14
CA VAL A 367 -8.01 28.91 -13.14
C VAL A 367 -8.68 30.12 -13.80
N VAL A 368 -9.95 30.36 -13.44
CA VAL A 368 -10.71 31.58 -13.79
C VAL A 368 -10.83 32.50 -12.58
N ASN A 369 -11.17 31.93 -11.42
CA ASN A 369 -11.35 32.68 -10.18
C ASN A 369 -10.40 32.18 -9.08
N MET A 370 -9.29 32.88 -8.89
CA MET A 370 -8.29 32.54 -7.87
C MET A 370 -8.73 32.96 -6.46
N PRO A 371 -8.56 32.12 -5.42
CA PRO A 371 -8.73 32.51 -4.03
C PRO A 371 -7.91 33.77 -3.70
N PRO A 372 -8.46 34.74 -2.95
CA PRO A 372 -7.83 36.04 -2.71
C PRO A 372 -6.41 35.98 -2.14
N GLY A 373 -6.12 34.99 -1.29
CA GLY A 373 -4.80 34.82 -0.65
C GLY A 373 -3.72 34.17 -1.53
N LEU A 374 -4.03 33.82 -2.79
CA LEU A 374 -3.11 33.15 -3.71
C LEU A 374 -2.79 33.98 -4.98
N ARG A 375 -3.34 35.20 -5.05
CA ARG A 375 -3.13 36.13 -6.18
C ARG A 375 -1.73 36.70 -6.22
#